data_AF-A0A6G9YDL5-F1
#
_entry.id   AF-A0A6G9YDL5-F1
#
_cell.length_a   1.000
_cell.length_b   1.000
_cell.length_c   1.000
_cell.angle_alpha   90.00
_cell.angle_beta   90.00
_cell.angle_gamma   90.00
#
_symmetry.space_group_name_H-M   'P 1'
#
loop_
_entity.id
_entity.type
_entity.pdbx_description
1 polymer ?
#
loop_
_entity_poly.entity_id
_entity_poly.type
_entity_poly.pdbx_seq_one_letter_code
_entity_poly.pdbx_strand_id
1 'polypeptide(L)'
;MATIAAPAVARPSKVRNRVLWTLQIVLGLFFIIASGAPKLAGQQDAIRVFNEIGWGDWFRYFTGLVEVSGGVGLLVPRLNGLAAAGLSITMVLAAATQAFVMGAPAMAIFPLALAALFAWIAYQRRDGLIAARNLFSR
;
A
#
# COMPACT_ATOMS: atom_id res chain seq x y z
N MET A 1 -20.26 -37.87 -28.56
CA MET A 1 -19.95 -36.43 -28.43
C MET A 1 -19.97 -36.08 -26.94
N ALA A 2 -18.83 -35.82 -26.33
CA ALA A 2 -18.74 -35.43 -24.91
C ALA A 2 -18.72 -33.90 -24.82
N THR A 3 -19.75 -33.31 -24.22
CA THR A 3 -19.83 -31.88 -23.95
C THR A 3 -18.95 -31.55 -22.74
N ILE A 4 -17.85 -30.83 -22.97
CA ILE A 4 -17.01 -30.30 -21.88
C ILE A 4 -17.76 -29.11 -21.29
N ALA A 5 -18.29 -29.26 -20.07
CA ALA A 5 -18.87 -28.15 -19.32
C ALA A 5 -17.78 -27.12 -19.01
N ALA A 6 -18.00 -25.87 -19.42
CA ALA A 6 -17.09 -24.77 -19.11
C ALA A 6 -17.01 -24.57 -17.58
N PRO A 7 -15.81 -24.33 -17.01
CA PRO A 7 -15.66 -24.16 -15.57
C PRO A 7 -16.46 -22.93 -15.12
N ALA A 8 -17.39 -23.14 -14.18
CA ALA A 8 -18.14 -22.07 -13.55
C ALA A 8 -17.15 -21.13 -12.83
N VAL A 9 -17.02 -19.90 -13.34
CA VAL A 9 -16.19 -18.87 -12.72
C VAL A 9 -16.76 -18.57 -11.33
N ALA A 10 -16.11 -19.07 -10.29
CA ALA A 10 -16.52 -18.88 -8.91
C ALA A 10 -16.54 -17.38 -8.57
N ARG A 11 -17.75 -16.82 -8.43
CA ARG A 11 -17.93 -15.41 -8.04
C ARG A 11 -17.23 -15.19 -6.68
N PRO A 12 -16.47 -14.10 -6.50
CA PRO A 12 -15.94 -13.71 -5.20
C PRO A 12 -17.05 -13.75 -4.14
N SER A 13 -16.83 -14.45 -3.02
CA SER A 13 -17.81 -14.46 -1.95
C SER A 13 -18.02 -13.03 -1.43
N LYS A 14 -19.29 -12.65 -1.18
CA LYS A 14 -19.64 -11.31 -0.65
C LYS A 14 -18.85 -10.98 0.63
N VAL A 15 -18.55 -12.01 1.42
CA VAL A 15 -17.72 -11.94 2.65
C VAL A 15 -16.29 -11.48 2.32
N ARG A 16 -15.63 -12.09 1.33
CA ARG A 16 -14.25 -11.71 0.94
C ARG A 16 -14.16 -10.25 0.54
N ASN A 17 -15.13 -9.77 -0.26
CA ASN A 17 -15.15 -8.37 -0.66
C ASN A 17 -15.35 -7.42 0.54
N ARG A 18 -16.20 -7.79 1.50
CA ARG A 18 -16.40 -7.01 2.73
C ARG A 18 -15.12 -6.95 3.57
N VAL A 19 -14.45 -8.08 3.78
CA VAL A 19 -13.17 -8.15 4.51
C VAL A 19 -12.11 -7.27 3.85
N LEU A 20 -11.95 -7.36 2.53
CA LEU A 20 -10.99 -6.54 1.79
C LEU A 20 -11.29 -5.04 1.93
N TRP A 21 -12.55 -4.65 1.86
CA TRP A 21 -12.94 -3.25 2.03
C TRP A 21 -12.68 -2.75 3.44
N THR A 22 -13.07 -3.51 4.47
CA THR A 22 -12.76 -3.15 5.86
C THR A 22 -11.26 -2.96 6.05
N LEU A 23 -10.45 -3.90 5.55
CA LEU A 23 -9.00 -3.83 5.65
C LEU A 23 -8.42 -2.63 4.91
N GLN A 24 -8.89 -2.35 3.69
CA GLN A 24 -8.47 -1.20 2.89
C GLN A 24 -8.85 0.13 3.55
N ILE A 25 -10.02 0.22 4.19
CA ILE A 25 -10.44 1.42 4.92
C ILE A 25 -9.52 1.66 6.11
N VAL A 26 -9.30 0.62 6.94
CA VAL A 26 -8.44 0.74 8.13
C VAL A 26 -7.01 1.10 7.72
N LEU A 27 -6.43 0.39 6.76
CA LEU A 27 -5.08 0.66 6.29
C LEU A 27 -4.98 2.02 5.57
N GLY A 28 -5.98 2.38 4.77
CA GLY A 28 -6.02 3.68 4.09
C GLY A 28 -6.03 4.83 5.08
N LEU A 29 -6.88 4.76 6.11
CA LEU A 29 -6.92 5.76 7.17
C LEU A 29 -5.62 5.78 7.99
N PHE A 30 -5.04 4.62 8.29
CA PHE A 30 -3.72 4.55 8.94
C PHE A 30 -2.64 5.28 8.12
N PHE A 31 -2.57 5.03 6.82
CA PHE A 31 -1.57 5.66 5.95
C PHE A 31 -1.80 7.17 5.79
N ILE A 32 -3.06 7.61 5.74
CA ILE A 32 -3.38 9.04 5.66
C ILE A 32 -3.05 9.74 6.99
N ILE A 33 -3.56 9.24 8.10
CA ILE A 33 -3.63 9.97 9.38
C ILE A 33 -2.42 9.67 10.26
N ALA A 34 -2.08 8.40 10.43
CA ALA A 34 -1.06 7.98 11.39
C ALA A 34 0.36 7.91 10.78
N SER A 35 0.46 7.78 9.45
CA SER A 35 1.75 7.63 8.78
C SER A 35 2.16 8.86 7.96
N GLY A 36 1.35 9.23 6.97
CA GLY A 36 1.72 10.25 5.98
C GLY A 36 1.50 11.68 6.47
N ALA A 37 0.35 11.98 7.08
CA ALA A 37 0.06 13.33 7.59
C ALA A 37 1.10 13.86 8.59
N PRO A 38 1.61 13.09 9.58
CA PRO A 38 2.68 13.53 10.47
C PRO A 38 3.95 13.96 9.72
N LYS A 39 4.29 13.24 8.64
CA LYS A 39 5.45 13.56 7.79
C LYS A 39 5.24 14.87 7.03
N LEU A 40 4.02 15.18 6.61
CA LEU A 40 3.70 16.43 5.91
C LEU A 40 3.54 17.62 6.87
N ALA A 41 2.96 17.39 8.04
CA ALA A 41 2.71 18.41 9.06
C ALA A 41 3.97 18.82 9.84
N GLY A 42 5.08 18.11 9.66
CA GLY A 42 6.32 18.39 10.38
C GLY A 42 6.25 18.01 11.86
N GLN A 43 5.57 16.90 12.18
CA GLN A 43 5.56 16.40 13.55
C GLN A 43 6.98 16.03 14.00
N GLN A 44 7.34 16.37 15.25
CA GLN A 44 8.71 16.27 15.75
C GLN A 44 9.31 14.86 15.61
N ASP A 45 8.52 13.81 15.87
CA ASP A 45 8.98 12.43 15.72
C ASP A 45 9.32 12.08 14.27
N ALA A 46 8.50 12.54 13.31
CA ALA A 46 8.75 12.33 11.89
C ALA A 46 10.00 13.10 11.41
N ILE A 47 10.20 14.33 11.90
CA ILE A 47 11.41 15.10 11.59
C ILE A 47 12.64 14.38 12.13
N ARG A 48 12.60 13.90 13.39
CA ARG A 48 13.72 13.20 14.02
C ARG A 48 14.14 11.96 13.21
N VAL A 49 13.18 11.08 12.90
CA VAL A 49 13.45 9.85 12.15
C VAL A 49 14.02 10.15 10.76
N PHE A 50 13.48 11.14 10.04
CA PHE A 50 13.98 11.46 8.70
C PHE A 50 15.32 12.21 8.71
N ASN A 51 15.64 12.93 9.79
CA ASN A 51 16.97 13.49 9.98
C ASN A 51 18.02 12.41 10.23
N GLU A 52 17.67 11.34 10.95
CA GLU A 52 18.56 10.17 11.13
C GLU A 52 18.87 9.47 9.80
N ILE A 53 17.93 9.49 8.84
CA ILE A 53 18.16 8.98 7.47
C ILE A 53 19.18 9.85 6.72
N GLY A 54 19.22 11.17 6.98
CA GLY A 54 20.25 12.07 6.46
C GLY A 54 20.07 12.54 5.02
N TRP A 55 18.95 12.24 4.35
CA TRP A 55 18.68 12.66 2.96
C TRP A 55 18.02 14.05 2.84
N GLY A 56 17.72 14.68 3.97
CA GLY A 56 17.10 16.00 4.06
C GLY A 56 15.56 15.98 4.04
N ASP A 57 14.97 17.14 4.31
CA ASP A 57 13.52 17.29 4.51
C ASP A 57 12.67 16.96 3.27
N TRP A 58 13.21 17.14 2.06
CA TRP A 58 12.47 16.83 0.83
C TRP A 58 12.04 15.35 0.80
N PHE A 59 12.88 14.45 1.33
CA PHE A 59 12.58 13.02 1.37
C PHE A 59 11.43 12.73 2.32
N ARG A 60 11.37 13.42 3.48
CA ARG A 60 10.24 13.36 4.41
C ARG A 60 8.93 13.77 3.75
N TYR A 61 8.92 14.91 3.07
CA TYR A 61 7.73 15.37 2.36
C TYR A 61 7.33 14.43 1.22
N PHE A 62 8.30 13.92 0.46
CA PHE A 62 8.06 12.95 -0.60
C PHE A 62 7.42 11.66 -0.05
N THR A 63 8.00 11.06 0.98
CA THR A 63 7.44 9.84 1.60
C THR A 63 6.04 10.11 2.17
N GLY A 64 5.83 11.24 2.84
CA GLY A 64 4.51 11.64 3.33
C GLY A 64 3.47 11.73 2.21
N LEU A 65 3.82 12.36 1.08
CA LEU A 65 2.94 12.49 -0.07
C LEU A 65 2.62 11.12 -0.71
N VAL A 66 3.62 10.25 -0.84
CA VAL A 66 3.44 8.88 -1.36
C VAL A 66 2.52 8.06 -0.45
N GLU A 67 2.71 8.15 0.86
CA GLU A 67 1.88 7.43 1.83
C GLU A 67 0.44 7.94 1.85
N VAL A 68 0.22 9.25 1.86
CA VAL A 68 -1.14 9.83 1.81
C VAL A 68 -1.83 9.48 0.49
N SER A 69 -1.15 9.63 -0.65
CA SER A 69 -1.73 9.30 -1.96
C SER A 69 -2.05 7.81 -2.10
N GLY A 70 -1.19 6.93 -1.58
CA GLY A 70 -1.46 5.50 -1.48
C GLY A 70 -2.66 5.20 -0.56
N GLY A 71 -2.73 5.84 0.61
CA GLY A 71 -3.84 5.69 1.54
C GLY A 71 -5.18 6.12 0.93
N VAL A 72 -5.21 7.27 0.23
CA VAL A 72 -6.39 7.73 -0.52
C VAL A 72 -6.73 6.76 -1.66
N GLY A 73 -5.71 6.30 -2.39
CA GLY A 73 -5.88 5.36 -3.49
C GLY A 73 -6.52 4.03 -3.07
N LEU A 74 -6.25 3.53 -1.84
CA LEU A 74 -6.91 2.35 -1.28
C LEU A 74 -8.42 2.52 -1.12
N LEU A 75 -8.88 3.75 -0.87
CA LEU A 75 -10.29 4.08 -0.67
C LEU A 75 -11.04 4.27 -2.00
N VAL A 76 -10.31 4.45 -3.11
CA VAL A 76 -10.89 4.63 -4.44
C VAL A 76 -11.04 3.26 -5.12
N PRO A 77 -12.27 2.77 -5.40
CA PRO A 77 -12.49 1.42 -5.93
C PRO A 77 -11.70 1.07 -7.20
N ARG A 78 -11.46 2.07 -8.06
CA ARG A 78 -10.74 1.92 -9.32
C ARG A 78 -9.21 1.90 -9.15
N LEU A 79 -8.69 2.46 -8.06
CA LEU A 79 -7.25 2.62 -7.81
C LEU A 79 -6.74 1.69 -6.71
N ASN A 80 -7.61 1.05 -5.95
CA ASN A 80 -7.23 0.32 -4.75
C ASN A 80 -6.16 -0.78 -4.96
N GLY A 81 -6.15 -1.44 -6.11
CA GLY A 81 -5.11 -2.40 -6.45
C GLY A 81 -3.77 -1.73 -6.74
N LEU A 82 -3.76 -0.60 -7.45
CA LEU A 82 -2.53 0.12 -7.81
C LEU A 82 -1.94 0.77 -6.55
N ALA A 83 -2.80 1.34 -5.73
CA ALA A 83 -2.42 1.91 -4.44
C ALA A 83 -1.83 0.86 -3.49
N ALA A 84 -2.43 -0.32 -3.40
CA ALA A 84 -1.87 -1.42 -2.61
C ALA A 84 -0.49 -1.85 -3.16
N ALA A 85 -0.33 -1.99 -4.48
CA ALA A 85 0.96 -2.32 -5.06
C ALA A 85 2.03 -1.25 -4.77
N GLY A 86 1.68 0.03 -4.93
CA GLY A 86 2.57 1.16 -4.61
C GLY A 86 2.98 1.18 -3.14
N LEU A 87 2.02 1.08 -2.22
CA LEU A 87 2.28 1.04 -0.79
C LEU A 87 3.11 -0.19 -0.39
N SER A 88 2.91 -1.34 -1.05
CA SER A 88 3.78 -2.50 -0.85
C SER A 88 5.24 -2.18 -1.17
N ILE A 89 5.50 -1.50 -2.28
CA ILE A 89 6.86 -1.08 -2.66
C ILE A 89 7.40 -0.07 -1.65
N THR A 90 6.60 0.93 -1.26
CA THR A 90 6.98 1.92 -0.24
C THR A 90 7.38 1.25 1.07
N MET A 91 6.66 0.21 1.49
CA MET A 91 6.97 -0.53 2.71
C MET A 91 8.26 -1.35 2.60
N VAL A 92 8.54 -1.97 1.45
CA VAL A 92 9.83 -2.65 1.22
C VAL A 92 10.98 -1.64 1.28
N LEU A 93 10.83 -0.46 0.67
CA LEU A 93 11.83 0.60 0.74
C LEU A 93 12.01 1.10 2.17
N ALA A 94 10.93 1.35 2.90
CA ALA A 94 10.99 1.76 4.30
C ALA A 94 11.69 0.72 5.20
N ALA A 95 11.44 -0.57 4.96
CA ALA A 95 12.13 -1.66 5.63
C ALA A 95 13.63 -1.67 5.30
N ALA A 96 13.99 -1.49 4.03
CA ALA A 96 15.37 -1.43 3.59
C ALA A 96 16.11 -0.23 4.19
N THR A 97 15.49 0.95 4.24
CA THR A 97 16.06 2.13 4.90
C THR A 97 16.31 1.85 6.38
N GLN A 98 15.36 1.23 7.08
CA GLN A 98 15.54 0.88 8.51
C GLN A 98 16.67 -0.12 8.73
N ALA A 99 16.73 -1.18 7.92
CA ALA A 99 17.75 -2.22 8.08
C ALA A 99 19.16 -1.76 7.68
N PHE A 100 19.28 -1.06 6.55
CA PHE A 100 20.58 -0.82 5.91
C PHE A 100 21.10 0.61 6.05
N VAL A 101 20.20 1.60 6.16
CA VAL A 101 20.61 3.02 6.30
C VAL A 101 20.66 3.41 7.77
N MET A 102 19.64 3.06 8.55
CA MET A 102 19.58 3.37 9.98
C MET A 102 20.25 2.32 10.88
N GLY A 103 20.65 1.17 10.33
CA GLY A 103 21.25 0.08 11.11
C GLY A 103 20.30 -0.54 12.14
N ALA A 104 18.99 -0.42 11.95
CA ALA A 104 17.94 -0.85 12.86
C ALA A 104 17.05 -1.96 12.24
N PRO A 105 17.59 -3.16 11.95
CA PRO A 105 16.87 -4.22 11.23
C PRO A 105 15.62 -4.73 11.96
N ALA A 106 15.58 -4.64 13.30
CA ALA A 106 14.39 -5.02 14.07
C ALA A 106 13.18 -4.14 13.73
N MET A 107 13.39 -2.86 13.39
CA MET A 107 12.32 -1.93 13.04
C MET A 107 11.72 -2.24 11.67
N ALA A 108 12.45 -2.96 10.81
CA ALA A 108 11.99 -3.37 9.48
C ALA A 108 10.86 -4.43 9.49
N ILE A 109 10.60 -5.09 10.63
CA ILE A 109 9.58 -6.15 10.73
C ILE A 109 8.18 -5.61 10.43
N PHE A 110 7.82 -4.48 11.05
CA PHE A 110 6.51 -3.86 10.87
C PHE A 110 6.22 -3.45 9.42
N PRO A 111 7.08 -2.68 8.72
CA PRO A 111 6.84 -2.36 7.32
C PRO A 111 6.86 -3.62 6.43
N LEU A 112 7.69 -4.62 6.69
CA LEU A 112 7.64 -5.88 5.91
C LEU A 112 6.31 -6.61 6.06
N ALA A 113 5.73 -6.64 7.26
CA ALA A 113 4.39 -7.21 7.47
C ALA A 113 3.33 -6.45 6.67
N LEU A 114 3.39 -5.11 6.66
CA LEU A 114 2.51 -4.28 5.84
C LEU A 114 2.76 -4.50 4.34
N ALA A 115 4.00 -4.66 3.90
CA ALA A 115 4.34 -4.95 2.51
C ALA A 115 3.67 -6.25 2.05
N ALA A 116 3.83 -7.34 2.83
CA ALA A 116 3.20 -8.62 2.53
C ALA A 116 1.67 -8.51 2.47
N LEU A 117 1.07 -7.75 3.41
CA LEU A 117 -0.36 -7.52 3.47
C LEU A 117 -0.87 -6.73 2.25
N PHE A 118 -0.15 -5.69 1.83
CA PHE A 118 -0.50 -4.91 0.65
C PHE A 118 -0.29 -5.68 -0.65
N ALA A 119 0.78 -6.46 -0.77
CA ALA A 119 0.99 -7.37 -1.90
C ALA A 119 -0.19 -8.36 -2.02
N TRP A 120 -0.66 -8.89 -0.89
CA TRP A 120 -1.86 -9.74 -0.86
C TRP A 120 -3.13 -9.00 -1.29
N ILE A 121 -3.37 -7.78 -0.81
CA ILE A 121 -4.52 -6.96 -1.24
C ILE A 121 -4.44 -6.68 -2.74
N ALA A 122 -3.28 -6.29 -3.26
CA ALA A 122 -3.05 -6.03 -4.67
C ALA A 122 -3.35 -7.28 -5.52
N TYR A 123 -2.90 -8.46 -5.08
CA TYR A 123 -3.21 -9.74 -5.70
C TYR A 123 -4.71 -10.02 -5.73
N GLN A 124 -5.42 -9.77 -4.63
CA GLN A 124 -6.87 -9.97 -4.54
C GLN A 124 -7.69 -8.97 -5.38
N ARG A 125 -7.13 -7.79 -5.68
CA ARG A 125 -7.74 -6.73 -6.49
C ARG A 125 -7.22 -6.70 -7.95
N ARG A 126 -6.45 -7.71 -8.37
CA ARG A 126 -5.78 -7.77 -9.69
C ARG A 126 -6.72 -7.65 -10.89
N ASP A 127 -7.97 -8.10 -10.75
CA ASP A 127 -8.94 -8.02 -11.85
C ASP A 127 -9.31 -6.55 -12.14
N GLY A 128 -9.37 -5.72 -11.09
CA GLY A 128 -9.52 -4.26 -11.22
C GLY A 128 -8.27 -3.57 -11.75
N LEU A 129 -7.08 -4.08 -11.41
CA LEU A 129 -5.80 -3.58 -11.94
C LEU A 129 -5.71 -3.72 -13.46
N ILE A 130 -6.07 -4.89 -13.99
CA ILE A 130 -6.04 -5.18 -15.42
C ILE A 130 -7.06 -4.30 -16.16
N ALA A 131 -8.25 -4.10 -15.59
CA ALA A 131 -9.27 -3.23 -16.15
C ALA A 131 -8.82 -1.75 -16.20
N ALA A 132 -8.18 -1.25 -15.13
CA ALA A 132 -7.65 0.12 -15.10
C ALA A 132 -6.53 0.32 -16.12
N ARG A 133 -5.58 -0.62 -16.24
CA ARG A 133 -4.50 -0.58 -17.25
C ARG A 133 -5.07 -0.42 -18.67
N ASN A 134 -6.09 -1.20 -19.01
CA ASN A 134 -6.68 -1.17 -20.34
C ASN A 134 -7.42 0.14 -20.66
N LEU A 135 -7.77 0.93 -19.65
CA LEU A 135 -8.39 2.26 -19.83
C LEU A 135 -7.36 3.32 -20.25
N PHE A 136 -6.11 3.20 -19.78
CA PHE A 136 -5.00 4.10 -20.11
C PHE A 136 -4.25 3.71 -21.38
N SER A 137 -4.53 2.52 -21.93
CA SER A 137 -3.94 2.04 -23.20
C SER A 137 -4.83 2.33 -24.42
N ARG A 138 -5.81 3.24 -24.29
CA ARG A 138 -6.67 3.75 -25.37
C ARG A 138 -6.36 5.22 -25.60
#